data_AF-A0A952JZ88-F1
#
_entry.id   AF-A0A952JZ88-F1
#
_cell.length_a   1.000
_cell.length_b   1.000
_cell.length_c   1.000
_cell.angle_alpha   90.00
_cell.angle_beta   90.00
_cell.angle_gamma   90.00
#
_symmetry.space_group_name_H-M   'P 1'
#
loop_
_entity.id
_entity.type
_entity.pdbx_description
1 polymer ?
#
loop_
_entity_poly.entity_id
_entity_poly.type
_entity_poly.pdbx_seq_one_letter_code
_entity_poly.pdbx_strand_id
1 'polypeptide(L)' 'MSVLDERLSDFDPEIAELIGKELERQRSGLEMIASENHAPLAVMQAQGSVLTNKYAEGYPGRRYYGGCEHVDVIEQL' A
#
# COMPACT_ATOMS: atom_id res chain seq x y z
N MET A 1 7.13 -23.47 -3.73
CA MET A 1 7.02 -22.07 -3.26
C MET A 1 5.59 -21.63 -3.51
N SER A 2 5.00 -20.92 -2.56
CA SER A 2 3.68 -20.33 -2.72
C SER A 2 3.86 -19.00 -3.44
N VAL A 3 3.03 -18.73 -4.45
CA VAL A 3 2.97 -17.43 -5.15
C VAL A 3 2.82 -16.27 -4.17
N LEU A 4 2.25 -16.50 -2.99
CA LEU A 4 1.99 -15.48 -1.97
C LEU A 4 3.25 -14.88 -1.32
N ASP A 5 4.40 -15.58 -1.40
CA ASP A 5 5.64 -15.15 -0.75
C ASP A 5 6.71 -14.66 -1.75
N GLU A 6 6.39 -14.68 -3.04
CA GLU A 6 7.31 -14.26 -4.10
C GLU A 6 7.41 -12.73 -4.17
N ARG A 7 8.62 -12.21 -4.43
CA ARG A 7 8.80 -10.79 -4.68
C ARG A 7 8.18 -10.45 -6.03
N LEU A 8 7.66 -9.22 -6.17
CA LEU A 8 7.12 -8.75 -7.45
C LEU A 8 8.12 -8.92 -8.60
N SER A 9 9.41 -8.69 -8.38
CA SER A 9 10.45 -8.88 -9.40
C SER A 9 10.61 -10.32 -9.88
N ASP A 10 10.27 -11.30 -9.04
CA ASP A 10 10.42 -12.72 -9.36
C ASP A 10 9.12 -13.25 -10.00
N PHE A 11 7.97 -12.79 -9.49
CA PHE A 11 6.64 -13.17 -9.97
C PHE A 11 6.26 -12.48 -11.28
N ASP A 12 6.49 -11.16 -11.38
CA ASP A 12 6.17 -10.31 -12.52
C ASP A 12 7.30 -9.27 -12.78
N PRO A 13 8.39 -9.70 -13.43
CA PRO A 13 9.54 -8.84 -13.70
C PRO A 13 9.21 -7.67 -14.64
N GLU A 14 8.23 -7.81 -15.53
CA GLU A 14 7.83 -6.76 -16.47
C GLU A 14 7.20 -5.57 -15.72
N ILE A 15 6.27 -5.84 -14.81
CA ILE A 15 5.68 -4.80 -13.96
C ILE A 15 6.74 -4.17 -13.05
N ALA A 16 7.63 -4.98 -12.46
CA ALA A 16 8.72 -4.46 -11.63
C ALA A 16 9.63 -3.49 -12.41
N GLU A 17 9.97 -3.81 -13.66
CA GLU A 17 10.76 -2.94 -14.53
C GLU A 17 10.03 -1.62 -14.84
N LEU A 18 8.74 -1.68 -15.17
CA LEU A 18 7.94 -0.50 -15.48
C LEU A 18 7.79 0.43 -14.26
N ILE A 19 7.62 -0.11 -13.05
CA ILE A 19 7.62 0.69 -11.80
C ILE A 19 8.98 1.40 -11.63
N GLY A 20 10.09 0.71 -11.90
CA GLY A 20 11.43 1.31 -11.85
C GLY A 20 11.61 2.46 -12.85
N LYS A 21 11.08 2.30 -14.07
CA LYS A 21 11.10 3.37 -15.09
C LYS A 21 10.26 4.58 -14.66
N GLU A 22 9.10 4.38 -14.05
CA GLU A 22 8.28 5.47 -13.52
C GLU A 22 8.96 6.21 -12.37
N LEU A 23 9.64 5.49 -11.47
CA LEU A 23 10.44 6.11 -10.41
C LEU A 23 11.52 7.04 -10.99
N GLU A 24 12.22 6.60 -12.05
CA GLU A 24 13.24 7.42 -12.70
C GLU A 24 12.62 8.64 -13.40
N ARG A 25 11.46 8.48 -14.04
CA ARG A 25 10.71 9.59 -14.63
C ARG A 25 10.36 10.65 -13.58
N GLN A 26 9.85 10.24 -12.42
CA GLN A 26 9.50 11.16 -11.32
C GLN A 26 10.72 11.85 -10.72
N ARG A 27 11.89 11.19 -10.69
CA ARG A 27 13.13 11.77 -10.14
C ARG A 27 13.81 12.76 -11.09
N SER A 28 13.65 12.56 -12.39
CA SER A 28 14.30 13.37 -13.42
C SER A 28 13.41 14.51 -13.94
N GLY A 29 12.09 14.39 -13.78
CA GLY A 29 11.10 15.38 -14.19
C GLY A 29 10.94 16.53 -13.21
N LEU A 30 10.57 17.71 -13.74
CA LEU A 30 10.04 18.80 -12.95
C LEU A 30 8.51 18.70 -12.96
N GLU A 31 7.94 18.19 -11.88
CA GLU A 31 6.49 18.03 -11.74
C GLU A 31 5.84 19.35 -11.32
N MET A 32 5.02 19.92 -12.20
CA MET A 32 4.38 21.24 -12.02
C MET A 32 2.86 21.16 -11.89
N ILE A 33 2.30 19.95 -11.80
CA ILE A 33 0.87 19.74 -11.61
C ILE A 33 0.55 20.00 -10.14
N ALA A 34 -0.21 21.06 -9.86
CA ALA A 34 -0.45 21.56 -8.50
C ALA A 34 -1.13 20.55 -7.55
N SER A 35 -1.80 19.54 -8.07
CA SER A 35 -2.48 18.50 -7.29
C SER A 35 -1.65 17.23 -7.09
N GLU A 36 -0.49 17.12 -7.73
CA GLU A 36 0.41 15.97 -7.57
C GLU A 36 1.40 16.19 -6.42
N ASN A 37 1.84 15.10 -5.80
CA ASN A 37 2.77 15.12 -4.69
C ASN A 37 3.48 13.75 -4.56
N HIS A 38 4.54 13.69 -3.76
CA HIS A 38 5.24 12.46 -3.42
C HIS A 38 4.90 12.02 -2.00
N ALA A 39 4.27 10.85 -1.86
CA ALA A 39 4.00 10.26 -0.57
C ALA A 39 5.31 9.82 0.12
N PRO A 40 5.47 10.03 1.45
CA PRO A 40 6.59 9.47 2.20
C PRO A 40 6.64 7.94 2.13
N LEU A 41 7.85 7.36 2.21
CA LEU A 41 8.03 5.90 2.22
C LEU A 41 7.20 5.21 3.32
N ALA A 42 7.10 5.83 4.50
CA ALA A 42 6.31 5.30 5.61
C ALA A 42 4.82 5.14 5.27
N VAL A 43 4.25 6.05 4.47
CA VAL A 43 2.85 5.96 4.01
C VAL A 43 2.69 4.80 3.03
N MET A 44 3.63 4.65 2.09
CA MET A 44 3.60 3.54 1.13
C MET A 44 3.77 2.18 1.81
N GLN A 45 4.60 2.08 2.85
CA GLN A 45 4.74 0.87 3.68
C GLN A 45 3.42 0.48 4.36
N ALA A 46 2.70 1.46 4.92
CA ALA A 46 1.39 1.20 5.52
C ALA A 46 0.36 0.75 4.47
N GLN A 47 0.33 1.41 3.30
CA GLN A 47 -0.59 1.08 2.20
C GLN A 47 -0.35 -0.33 1.64
N GLY A 48 0.91 -0.77 1.52
CA GLY A 48 1.29 -2.10 1.05
C GLY A 48 1.33 -3.19 2.14
N SER A 49 0.73 -2.95 3.30
CA SER A 49 0.78 -3.87 4.44
C SER A 49 -0.36 -4.90 4.43
N VAL A 50 -0.28 -5.85 5.38
CA VAL A 50 -1.30 -6.89 5.59
C VAL A 50 -2.68 -6.35 5.97
N LEU A 51 -2.82 -5.04 6.26
CA LEU A 51 -4.11 -4.41 6.56
C LEU A 51 -5.12 -4.57 5.41
N THR A 52 -4.65 -4.68 4.16
CA THR A 52 -5.50 -4.93 2.99
C THR A 52 -6.32 -6.22 3.09
N ASN A 53 -5.84 -7.20 3.86
CA ASN A 53 -6.51 -8.49 4.03
C ASN A 53 -7.74 -8.41 4.94
N LYS A 54 -7.94 -7.28 5.65
CA LYS A 54 -8.95 -7.18 6.70
C LYS A 54 -10.21 -6.47 6.23
N TYR A 55 -11.33 -7.21 6.26
CA TYR A 55 -12.67 -6.64 6.15
C TYR A 55 -13.17 -6.20 7.54
N ALA A 56 -13.51 -4.92 7.71
CA ALA A 56 -13.83 -4.30 9.00
C ALA A 56 -15.05 -3.36 8.93
N GLU A 57 -16.16 -3.84 8.35
CA GLU A 57 -17.40 -3.06 8.25
C GLU A 57 -17.93 -2.63 9.63
N GLY A 58 -18.48 -1.42 9.71
CA GLY A 58 -18.92 -0.76 10.95
C GLY A 58 -17.87 0.21 11.47
N TYR A 59 -18.01 0.63 12.73
CA TYR A 59 -17.05 1.50 13.40
C TYR A 59 -16.31 0.74 14.51
N PRO A 60 -15.16 1.25 15.01
CA PRO A 60 -14.45 0.65 16.13
C PRO A 60 -15.39 0.31 17.31
N GLY A 61 -15.29 -0.91 17.83
CA GLY A 61 -16.18 -1.43 18.89
C GLY A 61 -17.63 -1.73 18.46
N ARG A 62 -17.99 -1.49 17.20
CA ARG A 62 -19.30 -1.75 16.59
C ARG A 62 -19.14 -2.35 15.19
N ARG A 63 -18.30 -3.37 15.09
CA ARG A 63 -18.05 -4.09 13.82
C ARG A 63 -19.10 -5.14 13.56
N TYR A 64 -19.41 -5.37 12.29
CA TYR A 64 -20.27 -6.48 11.87
C TYR A 64 -19.52 -7.82 11.90
N TYR A 65 -18.19 -7.80 11.85
CA TYR A 65 -17.32 -8.98 11.80
C TYR A 65 -16.25 -8.94 12.90
N GLY A 66 -15.87 -10.12 13.41
CA GLY A 66 -14.83 -10.27 14.44
C GLY A 66 -13.40 -10.12 13.91
N GLY A 67 -12.41 -10.15 14.82
CA GLY A 67 -10.98 -10.11 14.49
C GLY A 67 -10.47 -8.73 14.04
N CYS A 68 -11.04 -7.66 14.59
CA CYS A 68 -10.69 -6.26 14.27
C CYS A 68 -9.88 -5.58 15.37
N GLU A 69 -9.28 -6.34 16.31
CA GLU A 69 -8.68 -5.81 17.55
C GLU A 69 -7.62 -4.74 17.27
N HIS A 70 -6.80 -4.94 16.22
CA HIS A 70 -5.76 -3.99 15.84
C HIS A 70 -6.23 -2.91 14.86
N VAL A 71 -7.17 -3.23 13.96
CA VAL A 71 -7.72 -2.25 13.01
C VAL A 71 -8.53 -1.19 13.73
N ASP A 72 -9.25 -1.56 14.79
CA ASP A 72 -9.98 -0.61 15.62
C ASP A 72 -9.05 0.41 16.29
N VAL A 73 -7.88 -0.04 16.78
CA VAL A 73 -6.87 0.87 17.35
C VAL A 73 -6.31 1.79 16.27
N ILE A 74 -6.02 1.26 15.08
CA ILE A 74 -5.47 2.04 13.97
C ILE A 74 -6.46 3.12 13.49
N GLU A 75 -7.76 2.81 13.37
CA GLU A 75 -8.78 3.78 12.93
C GLU A 75 -9.06 4.88 13.97
N GLN A 76 -8.68 4.67 15.23
CA GLN A 76 -8.88 5.65 16.31
C GLN A 76 -7.70 6.59 16.54
N LEU A 77 -6.54 6.34 15.92
CA LEU A 77 -5.35 7.20 15.99
C LEU A 77 -5.49 8.43 15.08
#